data_AF-A0A7W0TGW9-F1
#
_entry.id   AF-A0A7W0TGW9-F1
#
_cell.length_a   1.000
_cell.length_b   1.000
_cell.length_c   1.000
_cell.angle_alpha   90.00
_cell.angle_beta   90.00
_cell.angle_gamma   90.00
#
_symmetry.space_group_name_H-M   'P 1'
#
loop_
_entity.id
_entity.type
_entity.pdbx_description
1 polymer ?
#
loop_
_entity_poly.entity_id
_entity_poly.type
_entity_poly.pdbx_seq_one_letter_code
_entity_poly.pdbx_strand_id
1 'polypeptide(L)'
;MLATTSGQVGFFDAAELARPLREGSFFTLLAEHGDRIVRDEDFVACYSQRMGRPSIPPSQLAKVLLLQYRTGCSDEQAMECVAWDLRWKVALGLPVDHEGWHPTSLTKFRARLLLHEKEGLALENTLRLASEVGMLDGPVEQIIDSTPMLGAAATQDTVRLVRHGVC
;
A
#
# COMPACT_ATOMS: atom_id res chain seq x y z
N MET A 1 -0.17 11.10 -16.49
CA MET A 1 -1.54 10.61 -16.69
C MET A 1 -1.82 9.53 -15.66
N LEU A 2 -2.97 9.61 -14.97
CA LEU A 2 -3.41 8.59 -14.00
C LEU A 2 -3.82 7.31 -14.76
N ALA A 3 -3.26 6.17 -14.36
CA ALA A 3 -3.77 4.87 -14.78
C ALA A 3 -4.74 4.33 -13.73
N THR A 4 -5.76 3.60 -14.17
CA THR A 4 -6.77 2.99 -13.30
C THR A 4 -6.65 1.47 -13.38
N THR A 5 -6.84 0.78 -12.25
CA THR A 5 -6.92 -0.69 -12.24
C THR A 5 -8.26 -1.16 -12.81
N SER A 6 -8.23 -2.11 -13.74
CA SER A 6 -9.43 -2.79 -14.25
C SER A 6 -9.79 -3.98 -13.37
N GLY A 7 -11.06 -4.16 -13.01
CA GLY A 7 -11.55 -5.34 -12.28
C GLY A 7 -11.77 -6.58 -13.16
N GLN A 8 -11.18 -6.63 -14.35
CA GLN A 8 -11.30 -7.77 -15.26
C GLN A 8 -10.33 -8.86 -14.84
N VAL A 9 -10.86 -10.05 -14.53
CA VAL A 9 -10.07 -11.22 -14.15
C VAL A 9 -9.52 -11.92 -15.40
N GLY A 10 -8.22 -12.15 -15.43
CA GLY A 10 -7.50 -12.87 -16.48
C GLY A 10 -7.24 -14.33 -16.12
N PHE A 11 -7.02 -15.18 -17.14
CA PHE A 11 -6.66 -16.59 -16.95
C PHE A 11 -5.38 -16.80 -16.13
N PHE A 12 -4.43 -15.84 -16.21
CA PHE A 12 -3.17 -15.90 -15.48
C PHE A 12 -3.20 -15.20 -14.13
N ASP A 13 -4.38 -14.77 -13.65
CA ASP A 13 -4.49 -14.12 -12.36
C ASP A 13 -4.08 -15.07 -11.24
N ALA A 14 -3.27 -14.56 -10.31
CA ALA A 14 -2.76 -15.38 -9.23
C ALA A 14 -3.89 -15.95 -8.37
N ALA A 15 -5.04 -15.27 -8.26
CA ALA A 15 -6.19 -15.76 -7.53
C ALA A 15 -6.80 -17.04 -8.13
N GLU A 16 -6.75 -17.20 -9.46
CA GLU A 16 -7.31 -18.36 -10.16
C GLU A 16 -6.36 -19.56 -10.15
N LEU A 17 -5.06 -19.30 -10.15
CA LEU A 17 -4.02 -20.34 -10.26
C LEU A 17 -3.43 -20.77 -8.91
N ALA A 18 -3.43 -19.89 -7.91
CA ALA A 18 -2.86 -20.18 -6.60
C ALA A 18 -3.84 -20.92 -5.70
N ARG A 19 -3.31 -21.57 -4.66
CA ARG A 19 -4.15 -22.09 -3.58
C ARG A 19 -4.84 -20.93 -2.85
N PRO A 20 -6.07 -21.13 -2.35
CA PRO A 20 -6.73 -20.15 -1.53
C PRO A 20 -5.85 -19.70 -0.36
N LEU A 21 -5.83 -18.39 -0.13
CA LEU A 21 -5.15 -17.83 1.03
C LEU A 21 -5.86 -18.24 2.32
N ARG A 22 -5.14 -18.23 3.43
CA ARG A 22 -5.72 -18.51 4.74
C ARG A 22 -6.83 -17.49 5.05
N GLU A 23 -8.01 -17.97 5.37
CA GLU A 23 -9.15 -17.14 5.78
C GLU A 23 -8.79 -16.22 6.95
N GLY A 24 -9.29 -14.98 6.89
CA GLY A 24 -9.00 -13.95 7.88
C GLY A 24 -7.55 -13.44 7.88
N SER A 25 -6.69 -13.88 6.95
CA SER A 25 -5.37 -13.31 6.80
C SER A 25 -5.45 -11.90 6.21
N PHE A 26 -4.46 -11.05 6.53
CA PHE A 26 -4.38 -9.69 5.98
C PHE A 26 -4.37 -9.67 4.45
N PHE A 27 -3.74 -10.66 3.81
CA PHE A 27 -3.69 -10.79 2.36
C PHE A 27 -5.08 -11.05 1.76
N THR A 28 -5.87 -11.93 2.40
CA THR A 28 -7.27 -12.20 2.00
C THR A 28 -8.14 -10.96 2.16
N LEU A 29 -8.04 -10.29 3.30
CA LEU A 29 -8.80 -9.06 3.56
C LEU A 29 -8.45 -7.95 2.57
N LEU A 30 -7.17 -7.81 2.21
CA LEU A 30 -6.75 -6.83 1.22
C LEU A 30 -7.24 -7.19 -0.19
N ALA A 31 -7.27 -8.47 -0.55
CA ALA A 31 -7.85 -8.92 -1.82
C ALA A 31 -9.35 -8.62 -1.91
N GLU A 32 -10.10 -8.85 -0.83
CA GLU A 32 -11.57 -8.71 -0.81
C GLU A 32 -12.04 -7.26 -0.62
N HIS A 33 -11.28 -6.44 0.11
CA HIS A 33 -11.72 -5.10 0.53
C HIS A 33 -10.79 -3.98 0.08
N GLY A 34 -9.63 -4.30 -0.52
CA GLY A 34 -8.63 -3.32 -0.92
C GLY A 34 -9.17 -2.23 -1.84
N ASP A 35 -10.06 -2.59 -2.78
CA ASP A 35 -10.68 -1.64 -3.74
C ASP A 35 -11.69 -0.69 -3.11
N ARG A 36 -12.18 -1.02 -1.90
CA ARG A 36 -13.04 -0.14 -1.10
C ARG A 36 -12.21 0.82 -0.26
N ILE A 37 -11.05 0.35 0.22
CA ILE A 37 -10.15 1.15 1.06
C ILE A 37 -9.38 2.15 0.22
N VAL A 38 -8.92 1.75 -0.96
CA VAL A 38 -8.08 2.60 -1.79
C VAL A 38 -8.55 2.56 -3.23
N ARG A 39 -8.90 3.73 -3.76
CA ARG A 39 -9.30 3.90 -5.15
C ARG A 39 -8.33 4.79 -5.90
N ASP A 40 -8.22 4.61 -7.21
CA ASP A 40 -7.37 5.47 -8.03
C ASP A 40 -7.90 6.92 -8.07
N GLU A 41 -9.22 7.09 -7.95
CA GLU A 41 -9.87 8.40 -7.88
C GLU A 41 -9.39 9.25 -6.69
N ASP A 42 -9.02 8.60 -5.58
CA ASP A 42 -8.54 9.26 -4.37
C ASP A 42 -7.24 10.04 -4.60
N PHE A 43 -6.47 9.66 -5.62
CA PHE A 43 -5.17 10.25 -5.94
C PHE A 43 -5.18 11.12 -7.19
N VAL A 44 -6.35 11.43 -7.78
CA VAL A 44 -6.42 12.26 -9.00
C VAL A 44 -5.69 13.59 -8.84
N ALA A 45 -5.75 14.20 -7.65
CA ALA A 45 -5.04 15.45 -7.35
C ALA A 45 -3.51 15.32 -7.43
N CYS A 46 -2.96 14.11 -7.25
CA CYS A 46 -1.52 13.83 -7.24
C CYS A 46 -0.94 13.62 -8.64
N TYR A 47 -1.76 13.57 -9.69
CA TYR A 47 -1.35 13.22 -11.04
C TYR A 47 -1.89 14.19 -12.09
N SER A 48 -1.07 14.50 -13.10
CA SER A 48 -1.53 15.26 -14.26
C SER A 48 -2.55 14.44 -15.08
N GLN A 49 -3.72 15.03 -15.35
CA GLN A 49 -4.78 14.41 -16.15
C GLN A 49 -4.46 14.33 -17.64
N ARG A 50 -3.67 15.27 -18.18
CA ARG A 50 -3.48 15.43 -19.63
C ARG A 50 -2.06 15.15 -20.13
N MET A 51 -1.06 15.14 -19.26
CA MET A 51 0.35 15.04 -19.68
C MET A 51 1.14 13.97 -18.94
N GLY A 52 2.18 13.46 -19.59
CA GLY A 52 3.13 12.49 -19.07
C GLY A 52 2.77 11.01 -19.33
N ARG A 53 3.76 10.14 -19.12
CA ARG A 53 3.60 8.67 -19.22
C ARG A 53 2.48 8.20 -18.27
N PRO A 54 1.71 7.15 -18.63
CA PRO A 54 0.80 6.49 -17.70
C PRO A 54 1.55 6.08 -16.43
N SER A 55 1.00 6.45 -15.27
CA SER A 55 1.56 5.99 -14.00
C SER A 55 1.25 4.51 -13.79
N ILE A 56 1.93 3.89 -12.84
CA ILE A 56 1.38 2.70 -12.18
C ILE A 56 0.10 3.16 -11.44
N PRO A 57 -0.98 2.36 -11.42
CA PRO A 57 -2.17 2.72 -10.66
C PRO A 57 -1.82 3.03 -9.20
N PRO A 58 -2.15 4.23 -8.69
CA PRO A 58 -1.78 4.61 -7.33
C PRO A 58 -2.49 3.77 -6.27
N SER A 59 -3.67 3.22 -6.55
CA SER A 59 -4.32 2.24 -5.69
C SER A 59 -3.44 1.00 -5.46
N GLN A 60 -2.80 0.48 -6.52
CA GLN A 60 -1.86 -0.64 -6.40
C GLN A 60 -0.64 -0.27 -5.56
N LEU A 61 -0.03 0.89 -5.79
CA LEU A 61 1.12 1.35 -5.01
C LEU A 61 0.75 1.55 -3.53
N ALA A 62 -0.44 2.05 -3.24
CA ALA A 62 -0.93 2.20 -1.88
C ALA A 62 -1.20 0.85 -1.19
N LYS A 63 -1.78 -0.13 -1.89
CA LYS A 63 -1.92 -1.50 -1.38
C LYS A 63 -0.56 -2.14 -1.09
N VAL A 64 0.43 -1.90 -1.95
CA VAL A 64 1.82 -2.33 -1.72
C VAL A 64 2.40 -1.67 -0.46
N LEU A 65 2.18 -0.37 -0.24
CA LEU A 65 2.62 0.30 0.99
C LEU A 65 1.95 -0.28 2.24
N LEU A 66 0.68 -0.67 2.17
CA LEU A 66 -0.02 -1.36 3.28
C LEU A 66 0.61 -2.72 3.58
N LEU A 67 0.90 -3.51 2.54
CA LEU A 67 1.60 -4.79 2.69
C LEU A 67 3.00 -4.60 3.27
N GLN A 68 3.75 -3.62 2.75
CA GLN A 68 5.09 -3.26 3.22
C GLN A 68 5.08 -2.88 4.70
N TYR A 69 4.11 -2.06 5.13
CA TYR A 69 3.94 -1.70 6.54
C TYR A 69 3.65 -2.94 7.40
N ARG A 70 2.80 -3.85 6.92
CA ARG A 70 2.45 -5.07 7.65
C ARG A 70 3.62 -6.06 7.78
N THR A 71 4.47 -6.17 6.77
CA THR A 71 5.60 -7.11 6.75
C THR A 71 6.90 -6.51 7.26
N GLY A 72 7.01 -5.18 7.34
CA GLY A 72 8.22 -4.47 7.77
C GLY A 72 9.38 -4.58 6.77
N CYS A 73 9.09 -4.80 5.48
CA CYS A 73 10.11 -5.01 4.46
C CYS A 73 10.61 -3.70 3.82
N SER A 74 11.82 -3.71 3.25
CA SER A 74 12.36 -2.58 2.48
C SER A 74 11.61 -2.38 1.15
N ASP A 75 11.89 -1.30 0.43
CA ASP A 75 11.29 -1.07 -0.90
C ASP A 75 11.71 -2.15 -1.91
N GLU A 76 12.99 -2.56 -1.85
CA GLU A 76 13.52 -3.63 -2.69
C GLU A 76 12.83 -4.95 -2.36
N GLN A 77 12.76 -5.31 -1.07
CA GLN A 77 12.10 -6.53 -0.62
C GLN A 77 10.60 -6.53 -0.94
N ALA A 78 9.93 -5.39 -0.82
CA ALA A 78 8.52 -5.26 -1.21
C ALA A 78 8.33 -5.56 -2.70
N MET A 79 9.19 -5.03 -3.57
CA MET A 79 9.12 -5.32 -5.01
C MET A 79 9.49 -6.77 -5.33
N GLU A 80 10.45 -7.37 -4.62
CA GLU A 80 10.73 -8.80 -4.73
C GLU A 80 9.54 -9.65 -4.30
N CYS A 81 8.84 -9.28 -3.22
CA CYS A 81 7.61 -9.96 -2.82
C CYS A 81 6.51 -9.80 -3.88
N VAL A 82 6.35 -8.61 -4.48
CA VAL A 82 5.42 -8.44 -5.61
C VAL A 82 5.77 -9.34 -6.79
N ALA A 83 7.06 -9.53 -7.08
CA ALA A 83 7.53 -10.34 -8.20
C ALA A 83 7.36 -11.86 -7.94
N TRP A 84 7.62 -12.32 -6.72
CA TRP A 84 7.79 -13.75 -6.42
C TRP A 84 6.80 -14.35 -5.41
N ASP A 85 6.23 -13.55 -4.51
CA ASP A 85 5.31 -14.05 -3.48
C ASP A 85 3.88 -14.08 -4.01
N LEU A 86 3.35 -15.30 -4.22
CA LEU A 86 1.98 -15.51 -4.66
C LEU A 86 0.93 -14.87 -3.73
N ARG A 87 1.21 -14.75 -2.42
CA ARG A 87 0.27 -14.11 -1.49
C ARG A 87 0.12 -12.63 -1.78
N TRP A 88 1.22 -11.97 -2.17
CA TRP A 88 1.20 -10.58 -2.59
C TRP A 88 0.47 -10.42 -3.92
N LYS A 89 0.73 -11.31 -4.89
CA LYS A 89 0.04 -11.27 -6.18
C LYS A 89 -1.48 -11.46 -6.04
N VAL A 90 -1.91 -12.40 -5.21
CA VAL A 90 -3.35 -12.59 -4.92
C VAL A 90 -3.92 -11.34 -4.21
N ALA A 91 -3.24 -10.81 -3.20
CA ALA A 91 -3.69 -9.63 -2.45
C ALA A 91 -3.81 -8.37 -3.32
N LEU A 92 -2.95 -8.26 -4.35
CA LEU A 92 -2.91 -7.13 -5.27
C LEU A 92 -3.76 -7.37 -6.54
N GLY A 93 -4.31 -8.57 -6.75
CA GLY A 93 -4.99 -8.93 -8.00
C GLY A 93 -4.06 -8.88 -9.21
N LEU A 94 -2.82 -9.34 -9.06
CA LEU A 94 -1.82 -9.37 -10.12
C LEU A 94 -1.71 -10.79 -10.74
N PRO A 95 -1.31 -10.88 -12.02
CA PRO A 95 -1.08 -12.16 -12.66
C PRO A 95 0.23 -12.81 -12.19
N VAL A 96 0.30 -14.14 -12.29
CA VAL A 96 1.42 -14.95 -11.79
C VAL A 96 2.75 -14.61 -12.47
N ASP A 97 2.73 -14.12 -13.70
CA ASP A 97 3.90 -13.70 -14.49
C ASP A 97 4.30 -12.23 -14.27
N HIS A 98 3.57 -11.47 -13.45
CA HIS A 98 3.89 -10.07 -13.20
C HIS A 98 5.28 -9.91 -12.56
N GLU A 99 6.18 -9.17 -13.21
CA GLU A 99 7.58 -9.00 -12.77
C GLU A 99 7.76 -8.01 -11.60
N GLY A 100 6.69 -7.31 -11.22
CA GLY A 100 6.74 -6.23 -10.24
C GLY A 100 7.12 -4.89 -10.86
N TRP A 101 7.46 -3.93 -10.01
CA TRP A 101 7.89 -2.60 -10.44
C TRP A 101 9.26 -2.26 -9.88
N HIS A 102 9.86 -1.19 -10.38
CA HIS A 102 11.12 -0.72 -9.84
C HIS A 102 10.90 -0.12 -8.43
N PRO A 103 11.75 -0.42 -7.42
CA PRO A 103 11.58 0.04 -6.02
C PRO A 103 11.39 1.56 -5.87
N THR A 104 12.06 2.35 -6.70
CA THR A 104 11.92 3.81 -6.73
C THR A 104 10.49 4.30 -7.02
N SER A 105 9.61 3.44 -7.50
CA SER A 105 8.17 3.74 -7.66
C SER A 105 7.51 4.01 -6.30
N LEU A 106 7.86 3.24 -5.27
CA LEU A 106 7.35 3.44 -3.90
C LEU A 106 7.88 4.73 -3.29
N THR A 107 9.17 5.00 -3.45
CA THR A 107 9.77 6.25 -2.95
C THR A 107 9.13 7.47 -3.58
N LYS A 108 8.93 7.45 -4.91
CA LYS A 108 8.26 8.54 -5.63
C LYS A 108 6.80 8.68 -5.23
N PHE A 109 6.12 7.56 -4.98
CA PHE A 109 4.73 7.59 -4.55
C PHE A 109 4.58 8.18 -3.15
N ARG A 110 5.41 7.77 -2.18
CA ARG A 110 5.45 8.38 -0.85
C ARG A 110 5.72 9.88 -0.90
N ALA A 111 6.67 10.32 -1.73
CA ALA A 111 6.92 11.75 -1.93
C ALA A 111 5.69 12.49 -2.48
N ARG A 112 4.93 11.88 -3.41
CA ARG A 112 3.68 12.48 -3.91
C ARG A 112 2.60 12.56 -2.83
N LEU A 113 2.46 11.55 -1.98
CA LEU A 113 1.49 11.58 -0.90
C LEU A 113 1.76 12.77 0.03
N LEU A 114 3.03 12.94 0.45
CA LEU A 114 3.46 14.05 1.29
C LEU A 114 3.23 15.43 0.66
N LEU A 115 3.52 15.57 -0.64
CA LEU A 115 3.32 16.82 -1.35
C LEU A 115 1.84 17.23 -1.48
N HIS A 116 0.93 16.27 -1.37
CA HIS A 116 -0.51 16.47 -1.53
C HIS A 116 -1.31 16.22 -0.24
N GLU A 117 -0.63 16.02 0.90
CA GLU A 117 -1.22 15.76 2.22
C GLU A 117 -2.16 14.54 2.19
N LYS A 118 -1.73 13.43 1.55
CA LYS A 118 -2.53 12.22 1.32
C LYS A 118 -2.04 10.98 2.07
N GLU A 119 -1.06 11.10 2.96
CA GLU A 119 -0.53 10.01 3.78
C GLU A 119 -1.59 9.32 4.66
N GLY A 120 -2.55 10.08 5.20
CA GLY A 120 -3.61 9.55 6.07
C GLY A 120 -4.73 8.81 5.34
N LEU A 121 -4.80 8.92 4.00
CA LEU A 121 -5.99 8.55 3.24
C LEU A 121 -6.38 7.07 3.38
N ALA A 122 -5.41 6.16 3.34
CA ALA A 122 -5.69 4.73 3.48
C ALA A 122 -6.23 4.39 4.89
N LEU A 123 -5.73 5.07 5.94
CA LEU A 123 -6.20 4.90 7.31
C LEU A 123 -7.61 5.49 7.47
N GLU A 124 -7.82 6.71 7.00
CA GLU A 124 -9.13 7.38 7.04
C GLU A 124 -10.21 6.57 6.33
N ASN A 125 -9.91 6.04 5.14
CA ASN A 125 -10.83 5.20 4.40
C ASN A 125 -11.11 3.87 5.12
N THR A 126 -10.10 3.27 5.76
CA THR A 126 -10.27 2.05 6.57
C THR A 126 -11.16 2.32 7.78
N LEU A 127 -10.94 3.43 8.49
CA LEU A 127 -11.76 3.84 9.64
C LEU A 127 -13.20 4.12 9.22
N ARG A 128 -13.41 4.80 8.08
CA ARG A 128 -14.74 5.04 7.52
C ARG A 128 -15.46 3.73 7.21
N LEU A 129 -14.80 2.77 6.55
CA LEU A 129 -15.37 1.46 6.26
C LEU A 129 -15.67 0.67 7.53
N ALA A 130 -14.78 0.70 8.52
CA ALA A 130 -14.99 0.04 9.81
C ALA A 130 -16.18 0.66 10.56
N SER A 131 -16.37 1.97 10.48
CA SER A 131 -17.55 2.66 11.01
C SER A 131 -18.84 2.27 10.28
N GLU A 132 -18.83 2.24 8.94
CA GLU A 132 -19.99 1.85 8.12
C GLU A 132 -20.44 0.41 8.40
N VAL A 133 -19.49 -0.50 8.66
CA VAL A 133 -19.77 -1.90 8.97
C VAL A 133 -20.12 -2.09 10.46
N GLY A 134 -20.12 -1.02 11.27
CA GLY A 134 -20.45 -1.06 12.69
C GLY A 134 -19.41 -1.77 13.54
N MET A 135 -18.15 -1.81 13.09
CA MET A 135 -17.04 -2.40 13.84
C MET A 135 -16.41 -1.43 14.85
N LEU A 136 -16.78 -0.14 14.79
CA LEU A 136 -16.31 0.90 15.69
C LEU A 136 -17.46 1.41 16.56
N ASP A 137 -17.38 1.13 17.86
CA ASP A 137 -18.33 1.65 18.86
C ASP A 137 -17.82 2.98 19.42
N GLY A 138 -18.30 4.09 18.86
CA GLY A 138 -18.04 5.44 19.39
C GLY A 138 -16.72 6.10 18.96
N PRO A 139 -16.41 7.30 19.49
CA PRO A 139 -15.20 8.03 19.13
C PRO A 139 -13.98 7.21 19.56
N VAL A 140 -13.24 6.69 18.58
CA VAL A 140 -11.98 5.97 18.81
C VAL A 140 -11.00 6.99 19.38
N GLU A 141 -10.69 6.85 20.67
CA GLU A 141 -9.59 7.59 21.29
C GLU A 141 -8.31 7.18 20.57
N GLN A 142 -7.79 8.06 19.71
CA GLN A 142 -6.54 7.83 19.01
C GLN A 142 -5.43 7.76 20.08
N ILE A 143 -5.02 6.55 20.44
CA ILE A 143 -3.86 6.34 21.31
C ILE A 143 -2.63 6.78 20.53
N ILE A 144 -2.08 7.94 20.86
CA ILE A 144 -0.94 8.61 20.17
C ILE A 144 0.39 7.84 20.33
N ASP A 145 0.41 6.65 20.92
CA ASP A 145 1.61 5.79 21.00
C ASP A 145 1.77 4.84 19.81
N SER A 146 0.85 4.83 18.85
CA SER A 146 1.08 4.19 17.55
C SER A 146 1.95 5.10 16.68
N THR A 147 3.19 4.67 16.42
CA THR A 147 4.23 5.35 15.64
C THR A 147 3.67 6.35 14.62
N PRO A 148 3.78 7.66 14.84
CA PRO A 148 3.39 8.63 13.84
C PRO A 148 4.34 8.47 12.64
N MET A 149 3.79 8.05 11.49
CA MET A 149 4.40 8.35 10.21
C MET A 149 4.34 9.85 10.01
N LEU A 150 5.30 10.56 10.58
CA LEU A 150 5.66 11.90 10.15
C LEU A 150 6.98 11.76 9.38
N GLY A 151 6.89 11.95 8.07
CA GLY A 151 8.03 12.23 7.23
C GLY A 151 8.69 13.53 7.68
N ALA A 152 9.52 13.46 8.70
CA ALA A 152 10.67 14.32 8.87
C ALA A 152 11.88 13.41 8.65
N ALA A 153 12.75 13.77 7.71
CA ALA A 153 14.04 13.13 7.56
C ALA A 153 14.62 12.86 8.95
N ALA A 154 14.89 11.58 9.24
CA ALA A 154 15.48 11.16 10.50
C ALA A 154 16.76 11.95 10.70
N THR A 155 16.68 13.04 11.48
CA THR A 155 17.88 13.69 12.00
C THR A 155 18.39 12.68 13.01
N GLN A 156 19.40 11.89 12.61
CA GLN A 156 20.05 10.98 13.53
C GLN A 156 20.58 11.82 14.68
N ASP A 157 19.92 11.74 15.83
CA ASP A 157 20.51 12.25 17.06
C ASP A 157 21.74 11.42 17.42
N THR A 158 22.64 12.01 18.19
CA THR A 158 23.93 11.41 18.55
C THR A 158 23.76 10.04 19.21
N VAL A 159 22.64 9.82 19.91
CA VAL A 159 22.35 8.57 20.61
C VAL A 159 22.01 7.45 19.62
N ARG A 160 21.22 7.75 18.57
CA ARG A 160 20.88 6.79 17.51
C ARG A 160 22.10 6.39 16.68
N LEU A 161 23.04 7.31 16.46
CA LEU A 161 24.27 7.05 15.72
C LEU A 161 25.17 6.04 16.45
N VAL A 162 25.35 6.22 17.77
CA VAL A 162 26.15 5.29 18.59
C VAL A 162 25.53 3.90 18.62
N ARG A 163 24.20 3.80 18.66
CA ARG A 163 23.51 2.50 18.65
C ARG A 163 23.74 1.70 17.36
N HIS A 164 23.86 2.36 16.22
CA HIS A 164 24.12 1.70 14.94
C HIS A 164 25.58 1.31 14.73
N GLY A 165 26.54 2.02 15.36
CA GLY A 165 27.97 1.75 15.20
C GLY A 165 28.53 0.64 16.10
N VAL A 166 27.74 0.10 17.03
CA VAL A 166 28.16 -0.90 18.03
C VAL A 166 27.55 -2.29 17.73
N CYS A 167 27.05 -2.54 16.52
CA CYS A 167 26.64 -3.86 16.06
C CYS A 167 27.44 -4.27 14.82
#